data_AF-A0A9N8RH28-F1
#
_entry.id   AF-A0A9N8RH28-F1
#
_cell.length_a   1.000
_cell.length_b   1.000
_cell.length_c   1.000
_cell.angle_alpha   90.00
_cell.angle_beta   90.00
_cell.angle_gamma   90.00
#
_symmetry.space_group_name_H-M   'P 1'
#
loop_
_entity.id
_entity.type
_entity.pdbx_description
1 polymer ?
#
loop_
_entity_poly.entity_id
_entity_poly.type
_entity_poly.pdbx_seq_one_letter_code
_entity_poly.pdbx_strand_id
1 'polypeptide(L)'
;MPSSKAVPLNGASKGTMRSATKTNPYIFAFGVVGAAISSMVVMFAFIIAGTSFIWPHVSELRTSNHKVNSSPGLNSILPAPCHSHNDYWRLMPFHSAVEAGCIGIEADVWAVQGELYVGHDLGGLSTDRTLLSMYIQPLVELLQSQNLDTNPNLPPRGVYGRRPDQTVVLLVDLKSNPNTSWPLLLKRLEPLRQKGWLSHVQNGRFISRPITVVGTGETELHLVNEATPFRDVFLDAPLDQLDEDLYKDLNSYYTSVSFEKSIGKVGSKGLKPEQLTKLRDQISQAHSRGLKVRYWGMPYWPLHVRNQLREVLINEGVDVLNADDLWEAREIFSKRGLPAFSKTLFDGKAAKDLSFEAIAKHLGRSEVAVAALFYGQATASSEDVEKLSEILDLPKEALAAQLTGFPNRGQAGPMPPTEPLIYRLYEIVQNYGYAYKAILNEKFGDGIMSAICFSTTVEKEVDEAGSPWVVITLKGKWLPFSRF
;
A
#
# COMPACT_ATOMS: atom_id res chain seq x y z
N MET A 1 87.05 -58.89 -39.75
CA MET A 1 87.55 -57.90 -40.74
C MET A 1 86.95 -56.54 -40.41
N PRO A 2 87.71 -55.45 -40.55
CA PRO A 2 87.90 -54.52 -39.44
C PRO A 2 87.39 -53.10 -39.69
N SER A 3 87.55 -52.29 -38.64
CA SER A 3 87.78 -50.84 -38.67
C SER A 3 86.54 -49.97 -38.82
N SER A 4 86.41 -48.81 -38.19
CA SER A 4 87.17 -48.04 -37.18
C SER A 4 86.32 -46.75 -37.01
N LYS A 5 86.29 -45.99 -35.92
CA LYS A 5 87.34 -45.17 -35.30
C LYS A 5 86.68 -44.44 -34.12
N ALA A 6 87.43 -44.26 -33.05
CA ALA A 6 87.08 -43.48 -31.85
C ALA A 6 87.33 -41.96 -32.07
N VAL A 7 86.84 -41.01 -31.26
CA VAL A 7 87.40 -40.42 -30.00
C VAL A 7 86.85 -38.94 -29.94
N PRO A 8 86.85 -38.10 -28.86
CA PRO A 8 86.80 -38.25 -27.39
C PRO A 8 85.70 -37.43 -26.64
N LEU A 9 85.68 -37.72 -25.34
CA LEU A 9 85.10 -37.10 -24.14
C LEU A 9 85.35 -35.60 -23.91
N ASN A 10 84.47 -35.00 -23.10
CA ASN A 10 84.87 -34.00 -22.09
C ASN A 10 84.02 -34.09 -20.80
N GLY A 11 84.71 -34.19 -19.67
CA GLY A 11 84.36 -33.46 -18.43
C GLY A 11 83.50 -34.17 -17.37
N ALA A 12 84.16 -34.82 -16.42
CA ALA A 12 83.58 -35.28 -15.14
C ALA A 12 83.54 -34.15 -14.09
N SER A 13 82.55 -34.14 -13.18
CA SER A 13 82.80 -34.46 -11.75
C SER A 13 81.55 -34.29 -10.84
N LYS A 14 81.42 -35.29 -9.93
CA LYS A 14 81.05 -35.20 -8.50
C LYS A 14 79.68 -34.63 -8.08
N GLY A 15 78.73 -35.55 -7.90
CA GLY A 15 78.22 -35.97 -6.59
C GLY A 15 77.36 -35.01 -5.75
N THR A 16 76.10 -35.39 -5.52
CA THR A 16 75.48 -35.44 -4.17
C THR A 16 74.11 -36.13 -4.23
N MET A 17 73.89 -37.09 -3.33
CA MET A 17 72.59 -37.71 -3.05
C MET A 17 71.65 -36.68 -2.40
N ARG A 18 70.38 -36.60 -2.84
CA ARG A 18 69.23 -36.46 -1.92
C ARG A 18 67.87 -36.76 -2.57
N SER A 19 67.15 -37.60 -1.83
CA SER A 19 65.77 -38.09 -1.87
C SER A 19 64.67 -37.25 -2.53
N ALA A 20 63.71 -37.99 -3.09
CA ALA A 20 62.47 -37.59 -3.72
C ALA A 20 61.51 -36.72 -2.88
N THR A 21 60.70 -35.91 -3.58
CA THR A 21 59.26 -35.79 -3.33
C THR A 21 58.54 -35.54 -4.66
N LYS A 22 57.82 -36.56 -5.18
CA LYS A 22 56.82 -36.37 -6.23
C LYS A 22 55.57 -35.79 -5.55
N THR A 23 55.26 -34.53 -5.79
CA THR A 23 53.98 -33.94 -5.37
C THR A 23 52.87 -34.52 -6.25
N ASN A 24 51.90 -35.16 -5.58
CA ASN A 24 50.75 -35.79 -6.22
C ASN A 24 49.78 -34.69 -6.72
N PRO A 25 49.48 -34.61 -8.04
CA PRO A 25 48.64 -33.55 -8.62
C PRO A 25 47.19 -33.54 -8.09
N TYR A 26 46.74 -34.61 -7.43
CA TYR A 26 45.41 -34.67 -6.81
C TYR A 26 45.30 -33.85 -5.51
N ILE A 27 46.40 -33.59 -4.81
CA ILE A 27 46.39 -32.80 -3.56
C ILE A 27 46.20 -31.31 -3.86
N PHE A 28 46.72 -30.82 -4.99
CA PHE A 28 46.56 -29.43 -5.40
C PHE A 28 45.15 -29.14 -5.94
N ALA A 29 44.54 -30.09 -6.66
CA ALA A 29 43.19 -29.95 -7.19
C ALA A 29 42.11 -29.97 -6.09
N PHE A 30 42.25 -30.83 -5.06
CA PHE A 30 41.31 -30.83 -3.92
C PHE A 30 41.48 -29.62 -3.00
N GLY A 31 42.70 -29.11 -2.84
CA GLY A 31 42.95 -27.89 -2.05
C GLY A 31 42.32 -26.63 -2.65
N VAL A 32 42.35 -26.49 -3.98
CA VAL A 32 41.79 -25.31 -4.68
C VAL A 32 40.26 -25.38 -4.76
N VAL A 33 39.66 -26.57 -4.92
CA VAL A 33 38.20 -26.74 -4.90
C VAL A 33 37.63 -26.58 -3.48
N GLY A 34 38.31 -27.10 -2.45
CA GLY A 34 37.92 -26.91 -1.06
C GLY A 34 37.98 -25.45 -0.61
N ALA A 35 38.98 -24.69 -1.04
CA ALA A 35 39.09 -23.26 -0.76
C ALA A 35 38.01 -22.42 -1.47
N ALA A 36 37.61 -22.80 -2.70
CA ALA A 36 36.54 -22.13 -3.43
C ALA A 36 35.15 -22.37 -2.81
N ILE A 37 34.88 -23.59 -2.34
CA ILE A 37 33.62 -23.92 -1.65
C ILE A 37 33.56 -23.24 -0.28
N SER A 38 34.65 -23.25 0.50
CA SER A 38 34.72 -22.49 1.76
C SER A 38 34.58 -20.98 1.54
N SER A 39 35.16 -20.43 0.48
CA SER A 39 35.00 -19.01 0.10
C SER A 39 33.55 -18.67 -0.23
N MET A 40 32.84 -19.53 -0.98
CA MET A 40 31.43 -19.32 -1.30
C MET A 40 30.51 -19.49 -0.08
N VAL A 41 30.80 -20.42 0.82
CA VAL A 41 30.03 -20.59 2.08
C VAL A 41 30.27 -19.42 3.03
N VAL A 42 31.50 -18.92 3.13
CA VAL A 42 31.83 -17.73 3.92
C VAL A 42 31.21 -16.48 3.30
N MET A 43 31.21 -16.34 1.97
CA MET A 43 30.55 -15.23 1.27
C MET A 43 29.02 -15.30 1.40
N PHE A 44 28.40 -16.49 1.35
CA PHE A 44 26.96 -16.66 1.65
C PHE A 44 26.65 -16.41 3.13
N ALA A 45 27.53 -16.81 4.06
CA ALA A 45 27.38 -16.48 5.48
C ALA A 45 27.52 -14.97 5.73
N PHE A 46 28.38 -14.25 4.99
CA PHE A 46 28.46 -12.79 5.03
C PHE A 46 27.31 -12.09 4.30
N ILE A 47 26.70 -12.71 3.29
CA ILE A 47 25.47 -12.20 2.66
C ILE A 47 24.27 -12.41 3.59
N ILE A 48 24.16 -13.56 4.26
CA ILE A 48 23.09 -13.86 5.24
C ILE A 48 23.27 -13.02 6.50
N ALA A 49 24.50 -12.93 7.04
CA ALA A 49 24.81 -12.05 8.17
C ALA A 49 24.71 -10.57 7.75
N GLY A 50 25.07 -10.23 6.52
CA GLY A 50 24.92 -8.89 5.95
C GLY A 50 23.45 -8.49 5.78
N THR A 51 22.57 -9.39 5.34
CA THR A 51 21.12 -9.12 5.31
C THR A 51 20.53 -9.00 6.71
N SER A 52 21.08 -9.71 7.71
CA SER A 52 20.67 -9.59 9.11
C SER A 52 21.25 -8.35 9.82
N PHE A 53 22.37 -7.79 9.34
CA PHE A 53 23.03 -6.59 9.90
C PHE A 53 22.69 -5.28 9.15
N ILE A 54 22.28 -5.35 7.88
CA ILE A 54 21.87 -4.18 7.09
C ILE A 54 20.40 -3.82 7.38
N TRP A 55 19.58 -4.77 7.85
CA TRP A 55 18.16 -4.54 8.11
C TRP A 55 17.86 -3.58 9.28
N PRO A 56 18.58 -3.61 10.42
CA PRO A 56 18.37 -2.61 11.47
C PRO A 56 18.87 -1.22 11.04
N HIS A 57 20.00 -1.13 10.33
CA HIS A 57 20.67 0.14 10.03
C HIS A 57 20.11 0.92 8.83
N VAL A 58 19.47 0.27 7.86
CA VAL A 58 18.76 1.00 6.79
C VAL A 58 17.49 1.68 7.31
N SER A 59 16.90 1.14 8.40
CA SER A 59 15.81 1.82 9.12
C SER A 59 16.30 3.05 9.88
N GLU A 60 17.48 2.97 10.52
CA GLU A 60 18.08 4.09 11.29
C GLU A 60 18.66 5.21 10.40
N LEU A 61 19.16 4.89 9.21
CA LEU A 61 19.68 5.92 8.29
C LEU A 61 18.58 6.77 7.62
N ARG A 62 17.30 6.38 7.76
CA ARG A 62 16.14 7.18 7.31
C ARG A 62 15.43 7.95 8.45
N THR A 63 15.74 7.67 9.72
CA THR A 63 15.11 8.37 10.86
C THR A 63 15.84 9.63 11.30
N SER A 64 17.07 9.88 10.82
CA SER A 64 17.89 11.00 11.32
C SER A 64 17.59 12.40 10.74
N ASN A 65 16.56 12.56 9.91
CA ASN A 65 16.17 13.90 9.40
C ASN A 65 14.67 14.22 9.46
N HIS A 66 13.86 13.40 10.13
CA HIS A 66 12.53 13.84 10.53
C HIS A 66 12.61 14.34 11.98
N LYS A 67 12.63 15.68 12.11
CA LYS A 67 12.13 16.32 13.34
C LYS A 67 10.86 15.59 13.74
N VAL A 68 10.81 15.12 14.99
CA VAL A 68 9.64 14.52 15.63
C VAL A 68 8.52 15.55 15.63
N ASN A 69 7.87 15.71 14.48
CA ASN A 69 6.56 16.32 14.39
C ASN A 69 5.62 15.24 14.91
N SER A 70 4.95 15.52 16.02
CA SER A 70 3.87 14.70 16.58
C SER A 70 3.08 14.02 15.47
N SER A 71 3.07 12.68 15.43
CA SER A 71 2.26 11.93 14.49
C SER A 71 0.85 12.52 14.50
N PRO A 72 0.29 12.89 13.33
CA PRO A 72 -1.09 13.35 13.27
C PRO A 72 -1.97 12.28 13.91
N GLY A 73 -2.75 12.61 14.93
CA GLY A 73 -3.64 11.63 15.57
C GLY A 73 -4.54 10.95 14.52
N LEU A 74 -4.98 9.71 14.79
CA LEU A 74 -5.77 8.88 13.85
C LEU A 74 -7.00 9.58 13.24
N ASN A 75 -7.49 10.65 13.87
CA ASN A 75 -8.53 11.55 13.35
C ASN A 75 -8.16 12.30 12.06
N SER A 76 -6.90 12.32 11.67
CA SER A 76 -6.39 13.01 10.48
C SER A 76 -5.86 12.06 9.41
N ILE A 77 -5.76 10.77 9.71
CA ILE A 77 -5.23 9.76 8.80
C ILE A 77 -6.35 9.29 7.85
N LEU A 78 -6.07 9.31 6.55
CA LEU A 78 -6.92 8.68 5.55
C LEU A 78 -6.53 7.21 5.44
N PRO A 79 -7.47 6.27 5.63
CA PRO A 79 -7.18 4.87 5.41
C PRO A 79 -6.79 4.61 3.96
N ALA A 80 -5.82 3.71 3.80
CA ALA A 80 -5.26 3.24 2.56
C ALA A 80 -5.57 1.74 2.42
N PRO A 81 -5.95 1.25 1.22
CA PRO A 81 -6.10 -0.17 0.91
C PRO A 81 -4.75 -0.94 0.93
N CYS A 82 -4.04 -0.91 2.06
CA CYS A 82 -2.85 -1.69 2.31
C CYS A 82 -3.03 -2.66 3.47
N HIS A 83 -2.29 -3.76 3.39
CA HIS A 83 -2.21 -4.82 4.38
C HIS A 83 -0.79 -4.86 4.94
N SER A 84 -0.66 -4.52 6.22
CA SER A 84 0.58 -4.60 6.98
C SER A 84 0.94 -6.06 7.23
N HIS A 85 1.74 -6.62 6.33
CA HIS A 85 2.19 -8.01 6.35
C HIS A 85 3.37 -8.19 7.31
N ASN A 86 3.41 -9.35 7.96
CA ASN A 86 4.47 -9.78 8.87
C ASN A 86 4.91 -8.68 9.87
N ASP A 87 3.96 -8.01 10.52
CA ASP A 87 4.26 -6.82 11.29
C ASP A 87 4.88 -7.08 12.67
N TYR A 88 4.91 -8.34 13.08
CA TYR A 88 5.51 -8.82 14.31
C TYR A 88 7.00 -8.46 14.46
N TRP A 89 7.73 -8.10 13.40
CA TRP A 89 9.10 -7.56 13.53
C TRP A 89 9.15 -6.14 14.12
N ARG A 90 8.03 -5.42 14.11
CA ARG A 90 7.94 -4.03 14.56
C ARG A 90 7.73 -3.96 16.08
N LEU A 91 8.24 -2.92 16.71
CA LEU A 91 8.09 -2.70 18.15
C LEU A 91 6.61 -2.58 18.56
N MET A 92 5.83 -1.85 17.76
CA MET A 92 4.39 -1.65 17.95
C MET A 92 3.66 -2.00 16.64
N PRO A 93 3.42 -3.29 16.34
CA PRO A 93 2.88 -3.75 15.05
C PRO A 93 1.56 -3.04 14.69
N PHE A 94 0.59 -3.12 15.61
CA PHE A 94 -0.71 -2.48 15.46
C PHE A 94 -0.61 -0.97 15.18
N HIS A 95 0.06 -0.22 16.06
CA HIS A 95 0.17 1.25 15.91
C HIS A 95 0.87 1.66 14.62
N SER A 96 1.97 0.99 14.28
CA SER A 96 2.72 1.28 13.05
C SER A 96 1.84 1.11 11.81
N ALA A 97 1.02 0.06 11.76
CA ALA A 97 0.12 -0.21 10.65
C ALA A 97 -1.00 0.85 10.54
N VAL A 98 -1.67 1.17 11.65
CA VAL A 98 -2.78 2.14 11.61
C VAL A 98 -2.30 3.58 11.42
N GLU A 99 -1.12 3.94 11.94
CA GLU A 99 -0.50 5.27 11.72
C GLU A 99 -0.07 5.48 10.26
N ALA A 100 0.27 4.39 9.56
CA ALA A 100 0.48 4.41 8.12
C ALA A 100 -0.83 4.46 7.30
N GLY A 101 -1.97 4.17 7.93
CA GLY A 101 -3.28 4.14 7.30
C GLY A 101 -3.70 2.78 6.76
N CYS A 102 -2.97 1.68 7.02
CA CYS A 102 -3.33 0.37 6.46
C CYS A 102 -4.59 -0.22 7.09
N ILE A 103 -5.56 -0.56 6.26
CA ILE A 103 -6.84 -1.18 6.66
C ILE A 103 -6.75 -2.68 6.91
N GLY A 104 -5.57 -3.28 6.78
CA GLY A 104 -5.33 -4.68 7.10
C GLY A 104 -4.03 -4.86 7.87
N ILE A 105 -4.03 -5.80 8.80
CA ILE A 105 -2.91 -6.11 9.69
C ILE A 105 -2.86 -7.62 9.86
N GLU A 106 -1.68 -8.21 9.75
CA GLU A 106 -1.46 -9.66 9.93
C GLU A 106 -0.87 -9.98 11.29
N ALA A 107 -1.29 -11.09 11.89
CA ALA A 107 -0.69 -11.64 13.10
C ALA A 107 -0.46 -13.15 12.92
N ASP A 108 0.80 -13.56 12.78
CA ASP A 108 1.22 -14.97 12.85
C ASP A 108 1.15 -15.45 14.30
N VAL A 109 0.31 -16.43 14.59
CA VAL A 109 0.09 -16.90 15.95
C VAL A 109 0.32 -18.40 16.13
N TRP A 110 0.96 -18.74 17.25
CA TRP A 110 1.26 -20.10 17.68
C TRP A 110 0.55 -20.42 18.99
N ALA A 111 -0.13 -21.56 19.04
CA ALA A 111 -0.78 -22.05 20.24
C ALA A 111 0.22 -22.78 21.12
N VAL A 112 0.61 -22.17 22.25
CA VAL A 112 1.58 -22.74 23.20
C VAL A 112 1.04 -22.57 24.61
N GLN A 113 0.96 -23.66 25.37
CA GLN A 113 0.55 -23.67 26.79
C GLN A 113 -0.75 -22.91 27.10
N GLY A 114 -1.75 -23.00 26.22
CA GLY A 114 -3.04 -22.33 26.41
C GLY A 114 -3.03 -20.83 26.07
N GLU A 115 -1.98 -20.35 25.40
CA GLU A 115 -1.92 -19.02 24.83
C GLU A 115 -1.66 -18.97 23.33
N LEU A 116 -1.98 -17.82 22.71
CA LEU A 116 -1.62 -17.46 21.34
C LEU A 116 -0.46 -16.46 21.34
N TYR A 117 0.75 -16.96 21.11
CA TYR A 117 1.95 -16.15 20.98
C TYR A 117 2.16 -15.68 19.55
N VAL A 118 2.68 -14.47 19.38
CA VAL A 118 2.89 -13.86 18.07
C VAL A 118 4.33 -14.04 17.62
N GLY A 119 4.53 -14.57 16.41
CA GLY A 119 5.84 -14.71 15.79
C GLY A 119 5.81 -15.56 14.53
N HIS A 120 6.79 -15.37 13.65
CA HIS A 120 6.90 -16.13 12.40
C HIS A 120 7.11 -17.63 12.64
N ASP A 121 7.99 -17.94 13.59
CA ASP A 121 8.41 -19.28 13.94
C ASP A 121 8.46 -19.44 15.47
N LEU A 122 8.50 -20.69 15.92
CA LEU A 122 8.54 -21.06 17.33
C LEU A 122 9.76 -20.48 18.07
N GLY A 123 10.87 -20.23 17.38
CA GLY A 123 12.11 -19.71 17.98
C GLY A 123 12.04 -18.21 18.27
N GLY A 124 11.19 -17.47 17.56
CA GLY A 124 10.96 -16.03 17.75
C GLY A 124 9.90 -15.68 18.79
N LEU A 125 9.29 -16.67 19.46
CA LEU A 125 8.25 -16.42 20.46
C LEU A 125 8.82 -15.84 21.74
N SER A 126 8.07 -14.91 22.34
CA SER A 126 8.39 -14.30 23.63
C SER A 126 7.16 -14.22 24.51
N THR A 127 7.34 -14.32 25.83
CA THR A 127 6.23 -14.44 26.80
C THR A 127 5.36 -13.18 26.89
N ASP A 128 5.91 -12.02 26.54
CA ASP A 128 5.24 -10.71 26.47
C ASP A 128 4.53 -10.46 25.13
N ARG A 129 4.75 -11.31 24.13
CA ARG A 129 4.28 -11.13 22.75
C ARG A 129 3.15 -12.10 22.44
N THR A 130 1.94 -11.71 22.83
CA THR A 130 0.71 -12.49 22.61
C THR A 130 -0.24 -11.75 21.67
N LEU A 131 -1.19 -12.46 21.05
CA LEU A 131 -2.25 -11.83 20.26
C LEU A 131 -3.01 -10.77 21.08
N LEU A 132 -3.21 -11.06 22.37
CA LEU A 132 -3.86 -10.15 23.30
C LEU A 132 -3.03 -8.87 23.52
N SER A 133 -1.76 -8.99 23.89
CA SER A 133 -0.91 -7.84 24.22
C SER A 133 -0.54 -7.00 23.00
N MET A 134 -0.34 -7.62 21.83
CA MET A 134 0.17 -6.92 20.65
C MET A 134 -0.92 -6.32 19.76
N TYR A 135 -2.14 -6.89 19.75
CA TYR A 135 -3.22 -6.45 18.84
C TYR A 135 -4.53 -6.16 19.56
N ILE A 136 -5.06 -7.13 20.32
CA ILE A 136 -6.43 -7.00 20.86
C ILE A 136 -6.54 -5.89 21.91
N GLN A 137 -5.61 -5.83 22.86
CA GLN A 137 -5.63 -4.82 23.93
C GLN A 137 -5.43 -3.40 23.37
N PRO A 138 -4.43 -3.12 22.50
CA PRO A 138 -4.32 -1.82 21.82
C PRO A 138 -5.57 -1.43 21.02
N LEU A 139 -6.19 -2.39 20.32
CA LEU A 139 -7.45 -2.17 19.60
C LEU A 139 -8.58 -1.77 20.54
N VAL A 140 -8.71 -2.47 21.67
CA VAL A 140 -9.76 -2.18 22.66
C VAL A 140 -9.58 -0.79 23.25
N GLU A 141 -8.35 -0.44 23.65
CA GLU A 141 -8.02 0.88 24.22
C GLU A 141 -8.30 2.00 23.23
N LEU A 142 -7.86 1.85 21.99
CA LEU A 142 -8.11 2.81 20.93
C LEU A 142 -9.61 2.98 20.70
N LEU A 143 -10.33 1.91 20.40
CA LEU A 143 -11.77 2.00 20.09
C LEU A 143 -12.56 2.51 21.29
N GLN A 144 -12.16 2.19 22.51
CA GLN A 144 -12.79 2.74 23.71
C GLN A 144 -12.62 4.25 23.78
N SER A 145 -11.40 4.76 23.56
CA SER A 145 -11.12 6.20 23.55
C SER A 145 -11.92 6.93 22.47
N GLN A 146 -12.05 6.34 21.28
CA GLN A 146 -12.78 6.94 20.16
C GLN A 146 -14.29 6.86 20.32
N ASN A 147 -14.80 6.05 21.24
CA ASN A 147 -16.24 5.83 21.40
C ASN A 147 -16.82 6.32 22.75
N LEU A 148 -16.08 7.10 23.54
CA LEU A 148 -16.51 7.59 24.86
C LEU A 148 -17.84 8.38 24.84
N ASP A 149 -18.07 9.17 23.79
CA ASP A 149 -19.21 10.07 23.61
C ASP A 149 -20.25 9.56 22.59
N THR A 150 -20.20 8.27 22.22
CA THR A 150 -21.03 7.75 21.14
C THR A 150 -22.44 7.41 21.63
N ASN A 151 -23.45 7.81 20.86
CA ASN A 151 -24.83 7.37 21.10
C ASN A 151 -24.93 5.84 20.88
N PRO A 152 -25.40 5.06 21.86
CA PRO A 152 -25.49 3.59 21.75
C PRO A 152 -26.43 3.10 20.63
N ASN A 153 -27.29 3.97 20.09
CA ASN A 153 -28.15 3.65 18.96
C ASN A 153 -27.47 3.84 17.59
N LEU A 154 -26.26 4.39 17.55
CA LEU A 154 -25.48 4.55 16.32
C LEU A 154 -24.39 3.47 16.21
N PRO A 155 -23.95 3.13 14.98
CA PRO A 155 -22.78 2.29 14.80
C PRO A 155 -21.54 2.88 15.50
N PRO A 156 -20.68 2.03 16.09
CA PRO A 156 -19.44 2.50 16.73
C PRO A 156 -18.49 3.09 15.69
N ARG A 157 -17.74 4.13 16.07
CA ARG A 157 -16.66 4.70 15.28
C ARG A 157 -15.49 3.74 15.20
N GLY A 158 -15.03 3.47 13.99
CA GLY A 158 -13.86 2.67 13.66
C GLY A 158 -12.54 3.40 13.87
N VAL A 159 -11.43 2.74 13.53
CA VAL A 159 -10.04 3.16 13.83
C VAL A 159 -9.66 4.53 13.24
N TYR A 160 -10.25 4.93 12.11
CA TYR A 160 -9.89 6.17 11.42
C TYR A 160 -10.96 7.24 11.57
N GLY A 161 -10.69 8.33 12.28
CA GLY A 161 -11.71 9.39 12.48
C GLY A 161 -12.17 10.07 11.18
N ARG A 162 -11.37 10.02 10.10
CA ARG A 162 -11.72 10.51 8.75
C ARG A 162 -12.73 9.64 8.00
N ARG A 163 -12.79 8.36 8.38
CA ARG A 163 -13.60 7.29 7.79
C ARG A 163 -14.02 6.35 8.92
N PRO A 164 -14.90 6.81 9.83
CA PRO A 164 -15.27 6.03 11.01
C PRO A 164 -16.02 4.73 10.68
N ASP A 165 -16.48 4.57 9.44
CA ASP A 165 -17.10 3.37 8.88
C ASP A 165 -16.09 2.37 8.28
N GLN A 166 -14.82 2.76 8.09
CA GLN A 166 -13.78 1.88 7.59
C GLN A 166 -13.39 0.83 8.64
N THR A 167 -13.69 -0.43 8.35
CA THR A 167 -13.22 -1.57 9.15
C THR A 167 -11.71 -1.76 8.99
N VAL A 168 -11.03 -2.17 10.05
CA VAL A 168 -9.67 -2.71 10.01
C VAL A 168 -9.74 -4.22 10.06
N VAL A 169 -9.07 -4.87 9.11
CA VAL A 169 -8.96 -6.32 9.07
C VAL A 169 -7.81 -6.77 9.96
N LEU A 170 -8.12 -7.58 10.96
CA LEU A 170 -7.14 -8.36 11.69
C LEU A 170 -7.07 -9.76 11.05
N LEU A 171 -6.08 -9.98 10.20
CA LEU A 171 -5.79 -11.28 9.60
C LEU A 171 -4.96 -12.09 10.59
N VAL A 172 -5.49 -13.20 11.08
CA VAL A 172 -4.83 -14.07 12.05
C VAL A 172 -4.37 -15.33 11.34
N ASP A 173 -3.06 -15.49 11.18
CA ASP A 173 -2.46 -16.68 10.59
C ASP A 173 -2.20 -17.72 11.68
N LEU A 174 -3.07 -18.73 11.75
CA LEU A 174 -2.94 -19.82 12.72
C LEU A 174 -1.86 -20.79 12.25
N LYS A 175 -0.73 -20.83 12.95
CA LYS A 175 0.40 -21.73 12.63
C LYS A 175 0.35 -23.09 13.33
N SER A 176 -0.65 -23.27 14.20
CA SER A 176 -0.79 -24.44 15.08
C SER A 176 -2.11 -25.16 14.82
N ASN A 177 -2.16 -26.43 15.23
CA ASN A 177 -3.31 -27.31 15.03
C ASN A 177 -4.65 -26.61 15.32
N PRO A 178 -5.63 -26.66 14.39
CA PRO A 178 -6.88 -25.92 14.52
C PRO A 178 -7.68 -26.27 15.77
N ASN A 179 -7.62 -27.53 16.23
CA ASN A 179 -8.35 -27.97 17.43
C ASN A 179 -7.89 -27.28 18.71
N THR A 180 -6.66 -26.76 18.74
CA THR A 180 -6.12 -26.00 19.88
C THR A 180 -6.11 -24.50 19.62
N SER A 181 -5.74 -24.07 18.42
CA SER A 181 -5.58 -22.66 18.09
C SER A 181 -6.91 -21.93 17.88
N TRP A 182 -7.91 -22.58 17.27
CA TRP A 182 -9.21 -21.96 17.01
C TRP A 182 -10.00 -21.61 18.28
N PRO A 183 -10.16 -22.51 19.29
CA PRO A 183 -10.85 -22.14 20.52
C PRO A 183 -10.13 -21.01 21.29
N LEU A 184 -8.79 -20.99 21.23
CA LEU A 184 -8.01 -19.90 21.82
C LEU A 184 -8.25 -18.58 21.10
N LEU A 185 -8.31 -18.58 19.77
CA LEU A 185 -8.61 -17.37 18.98
C LEU A 185 -9.97 -16.81 19.40
N LEU A 186 -11.03 -17.63 19.40
CA LEU A 186 -12.36 -17.19 19.79
C LEU A 186 -12.38 -16.60 21.21
N LYS A 187 -11.64 -17.21 22.16
CA LYS A 187 -11.48 -16.70 23.52
C LYS A 187 -10.77 -15.35 23.57
N ARG A 188 -9.74 -15.13 22.73
CA ARG A 188 -8.97 -13.88 22.70
C ARG A 188 -9.73 -12.73 22.06
N LEU A 189 -10.71 -13.02 21.21
CA LEU A 189 -11.59 -12.01 20.59
C LEU A 189 -12.70 -11.49 21.52
N GLU A 190 -12.91 -12.12 22.67
CA GLU A 190 -14.00 -11.79 23.60
C GLU A 190 -14.08 -10.32 24.02
N PRO A 191 -12.96 -9.61 24.31
CA PRO A 191 -13.01 -8.19 24.67
C PRO A 191 -13.60 -7.28 23.58
N LEU A 192 -13.35 -7.60 22.30
CA LEU A 192 -13.91 -6.88 21.15
C LEU A 192 -15.37 -7.27 20.91
N ARG A 193 -15.67 -8.57 21.07
CA ARG A 193 -17.01 -9.14 20.89
C ARG A 193 -18.03 -8.54 21.86
N GLN A 194 -17.69 -8.48 23.15
CA GLN A 194 -18.56 -7.94 24.20
C GLN A 194 -18.94 -6.48 23.96
N LYS A 195 -18.08 -5.72 23.27
CA LYS A 195 -18.30 -4.32 22.94
C LYS A 195 -19.00 -4.12 21.58
N GLY A 196 -19.33 -5.21 20.87
CA GLY A 196 -19.99 -5.14 19.57
C GLY A 196 -19.09 -4.58 18.46
N TRP A 197 -17.78 -4.74 18.57
CA TRP A 197 -16.80 -4.17 17.63
C TRP A 197 -16.34 -5.13 16.53
N LEU A 198 -16.74 -6.41 16.60
CA LEU A 198 -16.45 -7.42 15.58
C LEU A 198 -17.52 -7.46 14.50
N SER A 199 -17.09 -7.42 13.24
CA SER A 199 -17.95 -7.68 12.09
C SER A 199 -18.46 -9.11 12.19
N HIS A 200 -19.72 -9.34 11.83
CA HIS A 200 -20.34 -10.64 12.04
C HIS A 200 -21.49 -10.90 11.07
N VAL A 201 -21.89 -12.17 10.96
CA VAL A 201 -23.10 -12.56 10.26
C VAL A 201 -24.28 -12.54 11.23
N GLN A 202 -25.32 -11.80 10.85
CA GLN A 202 -26.60 -11.78 11.57
C GLN A 202 -27.73 -11.90 10.54
N ASN A 203 -28.67 -12.84 10.78
CA ASN A 203 -29.83 -13.06 9.89
C ASN A 203 -29.45 -13.24 8.41
N GLY A 204 -28.38 -13.98 8.13
CA GLY A 204 -27.89 -14.23 6.77
C GLY A 204 -27.29 -13.01 6.07
N ARG A 205 -26.87 -11.99 6.84
CA ARG A 205 -26.24 -10.78 6.30
C ARG A 205 -24.95 -10.46 7.03
N PHE A 206 -23.95 -9.97 6.31
CA PHE A 206 -22.74 -9.40 6.88
C PHE A 206 -23.03 -8.02 7.50
N ILE A 207 -22.69 -7.87 8.78
CA ILE A 207 -22.77 -6.61 9.53
C ILE A 207 -21.34 -6.14 9.77
N SER A 208 -20.95 -5.07 9.07
CA SER A 208 -19.63 -4.45 9.25
C SER A 208 -19.55 -3.71 10.59
N ARG A 209 -18.40 -3.86 11.25
CA ARG A 209 -18.03 -3.18 12.50
C ARG A 209 -16.58 -2.70 12.41
N PRO A 210 -16.08 -1.95 13.41
CA PRO A 210 -14.72 -1.44 13.42
C PRO A 210 -13.63 -2.46 13.08
N ILE A 211 -13.81 -3.72 13.47
CA ILE A 211 -12.83 -4.79 13.25
C ILE A 211 -13.48 -5.96 12.53
N THR A 212 -12.86 -6.40 11.43
CA THR A 212 -13.21 -7.65 10.75
C THR A 212 -12.09 -8.65 10.98
N VAL A 213 -12.37 -9.78 11.61
CA VAL A 213 -11.36 -10.81 11.87
C VAL A 213 -11.38 -11.82 10.74
N VAL A 214 -10.22 -12.09 10.16
CA VAL A 214 -10.06 -13.06 9.08
C VAL A 214 -9.03 -14.10 9.51
N GLY A 215 -9.39 -15.37 9.52
CA GLY A 215 -8.47 -16.47 9.79
C GLY A 215 -7.80 -16.97 8.50
N THR A 216 -6.50 -17.24 8.58
CA THR A 216 -5.70 -17.88 7.53
C THR A 216 -4.78 -18.96 8.14
N GLY A 217 -3.90 -19.56 7.35
CA GLY A 217 -3.03 -20.65 7.79
C GLY A 217 -3.82 -21.95 8.00
N GLU A 218 -3.75 -22.51 9.21
CA GLU A 218 -4.48 -23.71 9.63
C GLU A 218 -5.97 -23.46 9.91
N THR A 219 -6.51 -22.28 9.56
CA THR A 219 -7.95 -22.00 9.70
C THR A 219 -8.76 -22.79 8.67
N GLU A 220 -9.65 -23.65 9.14
CA GLU A 220 -10.51 -24.45 8.28
C GLU A 220 -11.89 -23.82 8.04
N LEU A 221 -12.44 -23.98 6.83
CA LEU A 221 -13.75 -23.43 6.45
C LEU A 221 -14.89 -23.94 7.35
N HIS A 222 -14.85 -25.21 7.76
CA HIS A 222 -15.89 -25.80 8.60
C HIS A 222 -15.96 -25.11 9.97
N LEU A 223 -14.81 -24.76 10.57
CA LEU A 223 -14.73 -24.04 11.84
C LEU A 223 -15.39 -22.66 11.76
N VAL A 224 -15.22 -21.96 10.64
CA VAL A 224 -15.86 -20.67 10.38
C VAL A 224 -17.37 -20.82 10.21
N ASN A 225 -17.82 -21.83 9.46
CA ASN A 225 -19.25 -22.05 9.19
C ASN A 225 -20.02 -22.48 10.44
N GLU A 226 -19.41 -23.32 11.27
CA GLU A 226 -19.99 -23.92 12.47
C GLU A 226 -19.76 -23.11 13.75
N ALA A 227 -19.08 -21.97 13.66
CA ALA A 227 -18.83 -21.09 14.80
C ALA A 227 -20.16 -20.63 15.42
N THR A 228 -20.46 -21.15 16.60
CA THR A 228 -21.67 -20.87 17.37
C THR A 228 -21.30 -20.49 18.81
N PRO A 229 -22.06 -19.56 19.45
CA PRO A 229 -23.18 -18.79 18.90
C PRO A 229 -22.73 -17.59 18.03
N PHE A 230 -21.42 -17.39 17.84
CA PHE A 230 -20.88 -16.18 17.21
C PHE A 230 -20.28 -16.47 15.82
N ARG A 231 -20.81 -15.81 14.80
CA ARG A 231 -20.31 -15.83 13.42
C ARG A 231 -19.52 -14.55 13.12
N ASP A 232 -18.41 -14.33 13.83
CA ASP A 232 -17.63 -13.08 13.81
C ASP A 232 -16.16 -13.22 13.37
N VAL A 233 -15.81 -14.39 12.83
CA VAL A 233 -14.55 -14.66 12.15
C VAL A 233 -14.87 -15.15 10.74
N PHE A 234 -14.11 -14.66 9.75
CA PHE A 234 -14.24 -15.01 8.33
C PHE A 234 -12.96 -15.71 7.85
N LEU A 235 -13.00 -16.37 6.71
CA LEU A 235 -11.84 -17.04 6.12
C LEU A 235 -11.11 -16.13 5.10
N ASP A 236 -9.78 -16.27 5.02
CA ASP A 236 -8.98 -15.90 3.85
C ASP A 236 -9.00 -17.06 2.84
N ALA A 237 -9.89 -17.00 1.85
CA ALA A 237 -10.08 -18.10 0.90
C ALA A 237 -8.91 -18.23 -0.09
N PRO A 238 -8.56 -19.45 -0.55
CA PRO A 238 -7.47 -19.65 -1.50
C PRO A 238 -7.85 -19.12 -2.89
N LEU A 239 -7.24 -18.00 -3.31
CA LEU A 239 -7.61 -17.30 -4.55
C LEU A 239 -7.39 -18.12 -5.82
N ASP A 240 -6.44 -19.04 -5.82
CA ASP A 240 -6.15 -19.94 -6.93
C ASP A 240 -7.01 -21.22 -6.94
N GLN A 241 -7.86 -21.42 -5.92
CA GLN A 241 -8.72 -22.59 -5.74
C GLN A 241 -10.13 -22.19 -5.26
N LEU A 242 -10.65 -21.10 -5.82
CA LEU A 242 -11.87 -20.45 -5.34
C LEU A 242 -13.14 -21.15 -5.86
N ASP A 243 -13.52 -22.26 -5.23
CA ASP A 243 -14.74 -22.99 -5.53
C ASP A 243 -16.02 -22.14 -5.25
N GLU A 244 -16.94 -22.07 -6.22
CA GLU A 244 -18.18 -21.26 -6.17
C GLU A 244 -19.17 -21.72 -5.09
N ASP A 245 -19.18 -23.02 -4.77
CA ASP A 245 -20.11 -23.58 -3.82
C ASP A 245 -19.61 -23.42 -2.38
N LEU A 246 -18.29 -23.35 -2.20
CA LEU A 246 -17.64 -23.31 -0.89
C LEU A 246 -17.44 -21.90 -0.33
N TYR A 247 -16.94 -20.95 -1.15
CA TYR A 247 -16.48 -19.65 -0.66
C TYR A 247 -17.40 -18.50 -1.08
N LYS A 248 -17.97 -17.80 -0.08
CA LYS A 248 -18.98 -16.75 -0.26
C LYS A 248 -18.73 -15.61 0.73
N ASP A 249 -19.30 -14.44 0.47
CA ASP A 249 -19.19 -13.24 1.31
C ASP A 249 -19.65 -13.40 2.79
N LEU A 250 -20.40 -14.47 3.11
CA LEU A 250 -20.82 -14.78 4.49
C LEU A 250 -19.84 -15.68 5.26
N ASN A 251 -18.90 -16.36 4.60
CA ASN A 251 -17.91 -17.22 5.26
C ASN A 251 -16.47 -16.80 4.99
N SER A 252 -16.23 -16.05 3.92
CA SER A 252 -14.93 -15.52 3.54
C SER A 252 -15.02 -14.02 3.39
N TYR A 253 -13.94 -13.32 3.71
CA TYR A 253 -13.86 -11.86 3.56
C TYR A 253 -12.68 -11.50 2.64
N TYR A 254 -11.51 -12.05 2.94
CA TYR A 254 -10.37 -12.00 2.03
C TYR A 254 -10.32 -13.24 1.16
N THR A 255 -9.62 -13.10 0.04
CA THR A 255 -9.08 -14.21 -0.71
C THR A 255 -7.68 -13.85 -1.19
N SER A 256 -6.74 -14.76 -0.97
CA SER A 256 -5.34 -14.48 -1.25
C SER A 256 -4.54 -15.66 -1.76
N VAL A 257 -3.43 -15.35 -2.41
CA VAL A 257 -2.45 -16.33 -2.89
C VAL A 257 -1.07 -15.69 -3.02
N SER A 258 -0.04 -16.53 -3.01
CA SER A 258 1.29 -16.12 -3.43
C SER A 258 1.29 -15.69 -4.90
N PHE A 259 1.66 -14.45 -5.16
CA PHE A 259 1.82 -13.91 -6.50
C PHE A 259 2.82 -14.74 -7.30
N GLU A 260 4.02 -14.98 -6.77
CA GLU A 260 5.05 -15.73 -7.49
C GLU A 260 4.64 -17.18 -7.76
N LYS A 261 3.99 -17.88 -6.82
CA LYS A 261 3.55 -19.27 -7.04
C LYS A 261 2.36 -19.36 -8.00
N SER A 262 1.43 -18.42 -7.93
CA SER A 262 0.21 -18.41 -8.75
C SER A 262 0.44 -17.82 -10.14
N ILE A 263 0.91 -16.58 -10.21
CA ILE A 263 1.06 -15.81 -11.44
C ILE A 263 2.45 -16.00 -12.06
N GLY A 264 3.47 -16.26 -11.24
CA GLY A 264 4.86 -16.43 -11.70
C GLY A 264 5.73 -15.19 -11.50
N LYS A 265 7.02 -15.33 -11.81
CA LYS A 265 7.99 -14.23 -11.73
C LYS A 265 7.67 -13.13 -12.73
N VAL A 266 7.94 -11.89 -12.33
CA VAL A 266 7.78 -10.69 -13.18
C VAL A 266 9.09 -10.38 -13.88
N GLY A 267 9.05 -10.23 -15.20
CA GLY A 267 10.23 -9.83 -15.98
C GLY A 267 10.48 -8.33 -15.89
N SER A 268 11.64 -7.87 -16.37
CA SER A 268 11.97 -6.43 -16.46
C SER A 268 11.01 -5.63 -17.36
N LYS A 269 10.27 -6.32 -18.24
CA LYS A 269 9.23 -5.73 -19.11
C LYS A 269 7.82 -5.81 -18.51
N GLY A 270 7.67 -6.27 -17.27
CA GLY A 270 6.38 -6.48 -16.62
C GLY A 270 5.82 -7.90 -16.79
N LEU A 271 4.51 -8.04 -16.63
CA LEU A 271 3.79 -9.31 -16.77
C LEU A 271 3.62 -9.71 -18.24
N LYS A 272 3.72 -11.00 -18.51
CA LYS A 272 3.38 -11.57 -19.81
C LYS A 272 1.85 -11.58 -20.02
N PRO A 273 1.35 -11.61 -21.27
CA PRO A 273 -0.09 -11.63 -21.55
C PRO A 273 -0.86 -12.74 -20.83
N GLU A 274 -0.28 -13.94 -20.73
CA GLU A 274 -0.87 -15.08 -20.02
C GLU A 274 -0.95 -14.84 -18.50
N GLN A 275 0.06 -14.18 -17.92
CA GLN A 275 0.07 -13.82 -16.50
C GLN A 275 -0.99 -12.77 -16.19
N LEU A 276 -1.14 -11.77 -17.07
CA LEU A 276 -2.15 -10.74 -16.94
C LEU A 276 -3.57 -11.29 -17.10
N THR A 277 -3.76 -12.23 -18.02
CA THR A 277 -5.04 -12.93 -18.20
C THR A 277 -5.41 -13.72 -16.95
N LYS A 278 -4.47 -14.48 -16.39
CA LYS A 278 -4.68 -15.23 -15.14
C LYS A 278 -4.98 -14.30 -13.95
N LEU A 279 -4.26 -13.18 -13.84
CA LEU A 279 -4.49 -12.17 -12.81
C LEU A 279 -5.93 -11.62 -12.87
N ARG A 280 -6.39 -11.22 -14.07
CA ARG A 280 -7.75 -10.71 -14.29
C ARG A 280 -8.82 -11.73 -13.96
N ASP A 281 -8.61 -12.97 -14.38
CA ASP A 281 -9.53 -14.08 -14.09
C ASP A 281 -9.68 -14.31 -12.58
N GLN A 282 -8.57 -14.37 -11.84
CA GLN A 282 -8.59 -14.49 -10.38
C GLN A 282 -9.33 -13.34 -9.71
N ILE A 283 -9.05 -12.10 -10.09
CA ILE A 283 -9.71 -10.91 -9.52
C ILE A 283 -11.21 -10.95 -9.81
N SER A 284 -11.59 -11.23 -11.06
CA SER A 284 -13.00 -11.31 -11.49
C SER A 284 -13.78 -12.38 -10.72
N GLN A 285 -13.19 -13.57 -10.52
CA GLN A 285 -13.84 -14.65 -9.76
C GLN A 285 -14.02 -14.30 -8.28
N ALA A 286 -13.03 -13.64 -7.67
CA ALA A 286 -13.15 -13.18 -6.30
C ALA A 286 -14.26 -12.13 -6.14
N HIS A 287 -14.28 -11.14 -7.03
CA HIS A 287 -15.28 -10.07 -7.01
C HIS A 287 -16.70 -10.58 -7.27
N SER A 288 -16.88 -11.57 -8.14
CA SER A 288 -18.21 -12.18 -8.37
C SER A 288 -18.79 -12.86 -7.12
N ARG A 289 -17.93 -13.23 -6.17
CA ARG A 289 -18.30 -13.82 -4.86
C ARG A 289 -18.30 -12.80 -3.71
N GLY A 290 -18.08 -11.52 -4.01
CA GLY A 290 -18.03 -10.45 -3.01
C GLY A 290 -16.76 -10.43 -2.15
N LEU A 291 -15.71 -11.17 -2.53
CA LEU A 291 -14.49 -11.31 -1.75
C LEU A 291 -13.44 -10.26 -2.10
N LYS A 292 -12.58 -9.94 -1.13
CA LYS A 292 -11.50 -8.94 -1.27
C LYS A 292 -10.17 -9.59 -1.63
N VAL A 293 -9.61 -9.19 -2.76
CA VAL A 293 -8.40 -9.80 -3.33
C VAL A 293 -7.14 -9.23 -2.70
N ARG A 294 -6.22 -10.13 -2.34
CA ARG A 294 -4.84 -9.80 -1.91
C ARG A 294 -3.83 -10.74 -2.54
N TYR A 295 -2.66 -10.21 -2.89
CA TYR A 295 -1.51 -11.01 -3.33
C TYR A 295 -0.32 -10.83 -2.41
N TRP A 296 0.24 -11.91 -1.87
CA TRP A 296 1.49 -11.92 -1.09
C TRP A 296 2.65 -12.50 -1.90
N GLY A 297 3.89 -12.44 -1.39
CA GLY A 297 5.04 -12.99 -2.13
C GLY A 297 5.30 -12.28 -3.45
N MET A 298 5.16 -10.95 -3.45
CA MET A 298 5.51 -10.08 -4.58
C MET A 298 7.03 -9.85 -4.63
N PRO A 299 7.61 -9.53 -5.81
CA PRO A 299 9.03 -9.21 -5.91
C PRO A 299 9.39 -8.02 -5.02
N TYR A 300 10.38 -8.19 -4.15
CA TYR A 300 10.92 -7.09 -3.33
C TYR A 300 11.87 -6.18 -4.13
N TRP A 301 12.72 -6.80 -4.96
CA TRP A 301 13.71 -6.13 -5.80
C TRP A 301 13.73 -6.77 -7.19
N PRO A 302 13.97 -6.00 -8.28
CA PRO A 302 14.22 -4.55 -8.35
C PRO A 302 13.02 -3.64 -8.03
N LEU A 303 13.25 -2.46 -7.43
CA LEU A 303 12.15 -1.54 -7.04
C LEU A 303 11.28 -1.11 -8.22
N HIS A 304 11.86 -0.90 -9.41
CA HIS A 304 11.08 -0.52 -10.59
C HIS A 304 10.10 -1.61 -11.02
N VAL A 305 10.51 -2.90 -10.97
CA VAL A 305 9.63 -4.04 -11.27
C VAL A 305 8.53 -4.16 -10.22
N ARG A 306 8.89 -4.06 -8.94
CA ARG A 306 7.94 -4.07 -7.83
C ARG A 306 6.90 -2.95 -7.97
N ASN A 307 7.35 -1.73 -8.23
CA ASN A 307 6.47 -0.57 -8.34
C ASN A 307 5.58 -0.67 -9.59
N GLN A 308 6.11 -1.13 -10.72
CA GLN A 308 5.32 -1.40 -11.91
C GLN A 308 4.25 -2.48 -11.64
N LEU A 309 4.60 -3.56 -10.95
CA LEU A 309 3.64 -4.60 -10.59
C LEU A 309 2.52 -4.04 -9.70
N ARG A 310 2.86 -3.24 -8.69
CA ARG A 310 1.87 -2.61 -7.80
C ARG A 310 0.90 -1.73 -8.61
N GLU A 311 1.39 -0.95 -9.57
CA GLU A 311 0.52 -0.17 -10.47
C GLU A 311 -0.43 -1.07 -11.27
N VAL A 312 0.09 -2.15 -11.84
CA VAL A 312 -0.75 -3.14 -12.54
C VAL A 312 -1.81 -3.71 -11.62
N LEU A 313 -1.44 -4.19 -10.42
CA LEU A 313 -2.39 -4.78 -9.48
C LEU A 313 -3.54 -3.84 -9.11
N ILE A 314 -3.26 -2.55 -8.85
CA ILE A 314 -4.34 -1.58 -8.57
C ILE A 314 -5.19 -1.33 -9.81
N ASN A 315 -4.57 -1.14 -10.97
CA ASN A 315 -5.33 -0.88 -12.20
C ASN A 315 -6.23 -2.06 -12.58
N GLU A 316 -5.82 -3.28 -12.25
CA GLU A 316 -6.59 -4.51 -12.47
C GLU A 316 -7.60 -4.78 -11.35
N GLY A 317 -7.66 -3.96 -10.29
CA GLY A 317 -8.71 -3.99 -9.27
C GLY A 317 -8.39 -4.82 -8.02
N VAL A 318 -7.12 -5.00 -7.65
CA VAL A 318 -6.78 -5.59 -6.34
C VAL A 318 -7.40 -4.74 -5.21
N ASP A 319 -8.05 -5.38 -4.23
CA ASP A 319 -8.70 -4.64 -3.14
C ASP A 319 -7.69 -4.14 -2.11
N VAL A 320 -6.64 -4.93 -1.82
CA VAL A 320 -5.65 -4.58 -0.80
C VAL A 320 -4.24 -4.95 -1.25
N LEU A 321 -3.31 -3.99 -1.20
CA LEU A 321 -1.89 -4.24 -1.44
C LEU A 321 -1.20 -4.79 -0.21
N ASN A 322 -0.48 -5.89 -0.36
CA ASN A 322 0.45 -6.35 0.66
C ASN A 322 1.63 -5.38 0.81
N ALA A 323 1.88 -4.91 2.03
CA ALA A 323 2.83 -3.85 2.34
C ALA A 323 3.82 -4.25 3.43
N ASP A 324 5.07 -4.48 3.03
CA ASP A 324 6.20 -4.65 3.96
C ASP A 324 6.80 -3.29 4.38
N ASP A 325 6.75 -2.27 3.50
CA ASP A 325 7.07 -0.87 3.81
C ASP A 325 5.76 -0.07 3.90
N LEU A 326 5.41 0.30 5.14
CA LEU A 326 4.14 0.97 5.44
C LEU A 326 4.11 2.43 4.98
N TRP A 327 5.25 3.12 4.99
CA TRP A 327 5.33 4.50 4.53
C TRP A 327 5.19 4.59 3.02
N GLU A 328 5.78 3.64 2.30
CA GLU A 328 5.60 3.55 0.85
C GLU A 328 4.16 3.22 0.49
N ALA A 329 3.51 2.30 1.22
CA ALA A 329 2.10 1.99 1.00
C ALA A 329 1.21 3.23 1.20
N ARG A 330 1.45 4.00 2.28
CA ARG A 330 0.79 5.28 2.52
C ARG A 330 1.01 6.28 1.38
N GLU A 331 2.24 6.40 0.89
CA GLU A 331 2.59 7.31 -0.19
C GLU A 331 1.87 6.95 -1.50
N ILE A 332 1.80 5.67 -1.85
CA ILE A 332 1.09 5.16 -3.03
C ILE A 332 -0.38 5.58 -3.00
N PHE A 333 -1.08 5.33 -1.90
CA PHE A 333 -2.51 5.61 -1.82
C PHE A 333 -2.83 7.09 -1.58
N SER A 334 -1.96 7.84 -0.90
CA SER A 334 -2.11 9.30 -0.77
C SER A 334 -1.91 10.04 -2.09
N LYS A 335 -1.05 9.53 -2.99
CA LYS A 335 -0.85 10.07 -4.34
C LYS A 335 -1.97 9.68 -5.33
N ARG A 336 -2.71 8.61 -5.05
CA ARG A 336 -3.79 8.09 -5.91
C ARG A 336 -5.16 8.73 -5.72
N GLY A 337 -5.25 9.82 -4.94
CA GLY A 337 -6.40 10.74 -5.03
C GLY A 337 -6.58 11.36 -6.44
N LEU A 338 -5.62 11.17 -7.34
CA LEU A 338 -5.63 11.65 -8.71
C LEU A 338 -5.89 10.50 -9.71
N PRO A 339 -6.72 10.70 -10.75
CA PRO A 339 -6.91 9.75 -11.84
C PRO A 339 -5.60 9.39 -12.56
N ALA A 340 -5.52 8.20 -13.17
CA ALA A 340 -4.32 7.74 -13.89
C ALA A 340 -3.84 8.74 -14.96
N PHE A 341 -4.78 9.38 -15.68
CA PHE A 341 -4.45 10.39 -16.68
C PHE A 341 -3.73 11.61 -16.12
N SER A 342 -3.88 11.92 -14.83
CA SER A 342 -3.20 13.06 -14.20
C SER A 342 -1.69 12.91 -14.33
N LYS A 343 -1.16 11.71 -14.05
CA LYS A 343 0.27 11.42 -14.21
C LYS A 343 0.69 11.59 -15.67
N THR A 344 -0.07 11.01 -16.61
CA THR A 344 0.22 11.10 -18.05
C THR A 344 0.29 12.55 -18.55
N LEU A 345 -0.65 13.40 -18.11
CA LEU A 345 -0.67 14.81 -18.46
C LEU A 345 0.49 15.59 -17.84
N PHE A 346 0.82 15.34 -16.57
CA PHE A 346 1.96 15.99 -15.91
C PHE A 346 3.31 15.58 -16.51
N ASP A 347 3.49 14.30 -16.84
CA ASP A 347 4.69 13.80 -17.50
C ASP A 347 4.86 14.45 -18.89
N GLY A 348 3.78 14.53 -19.68
CA GLY A 348 3.80 15.21 -20.99
C GLY A 348 4.12 16.69 -20.87
N LYS A 349 3.50 17.38 -19.91
CA LYS A 349 3.77 18.80 -19.62
C LYS A 349 5.23 19.03 -19.24
N ALA A 350 5.80 18.17 -18.39
CA ALA A 350 7.20 18.26 -17.98
C ALA A 350 8.16 17.95 -19.13
N ALA A 351 7.87 16.94 -19.95
CA ALA A 351 8.70 16.56 -21.09
C ALA A 351 8.79 17.65 -22.16
N LYS A 352 7.74 18.46 -22.32
CA LYS A 352 7.68 19.59 -23.26
C LYS A 352 8.02 20.95 -22.62
N ASP A 353 8.37 20.97 -21.33
CA ASP A 353 8.65 22.18 -20.54
C ASP A 353 7.55 23.27 -20.65
N LEU A 354 6.28 22.85 -20.59
CA LEU A 354 5.14 23.75 -20.77
C LEU A 354 4.63 24.32 -19.45
N SER A 355 4.22 25.59 -19.47
CA SER A 355 3.46 26.22 -18.37
C SER A 355 1.95 25.91 -18.49
N PHE A 356 1.19 26.10 -17.41
CA PHE A 356 -0.27 26.02 -17.49
C PHE A 356 -0.86 27.15 -18.34
N GLU A 357 -0.26 28.35 -18.34
CA GLU A 357 -0.59 29.45 -19.24
C GLU A 357 -0.55 29.03 -20.71
N ALA A 358 0.56 28.39 -21.14
CA ALA A 358 0.72 27.95 -22.52
C ALA A 358 -0.34 26.92 -22.94
N ILE A 359 -0.59 25.94 -22.08
CA ILE A 359 -1.60 24.89 -22.33
C ILE A 359 -3.01 25.50 -22.34
N ALA A 360 -3.32 26.38 -21.39
CA ALA A 360 -4.62 27.06 -21.29
C ALA A 360 -4.93 27.91 -22.53
N LYS A 361 -3.95 28.66 -23.01
CA LYS A 361 -4.05 29.44 -24.25
C LYS A 361 -4.33 28.55 -25.45
N HIS A 362 -3.68 27.39 -25.55
CA HIS A 362 -3.90 26.45 -26.64
C HIS A 362 -5.31 25.81 -26.57
N LEU A 363 -5.73 25.38 -25.38
CA LEU A 363 -7.06 24.76 -25.16
C LEU A 363 -8.21 25.76 -25.32
N GLY A 364 -7.99 27.05 -25.07
CA GLY A 364 -9.05 28.05 -25.01
C GLY A 364 -9.82 28.00 -23.68
N ARG A 365 -9.16 27.61 -22.61
CA ARG A 365 -9.71 27.53 -21.23
C ARG A 365 -8.91 28.43 -20.30
N SER A 366 -9.43 28.75 -19.11
CA SER A 366 -8.64 29.47 -18.10
C SER A 366 -7.55 28.57 -17.50
N GLU A 367 -6.46 29.17 -17.05
CA GLU A 367 -5.33 28.45 -16.43
C GLU A 367 -5.77 27.57 -15.26
N VAL A 368 -6.61 28.11 -14.36
CA VAL A 368 -7.13 27.37 -13.21
C VAL A 368 -7.99 26.19 -13.65
N ALA A 369 -8.79 26.33 -14.72
CA ALA A 369 -9.60 25.24 -15.24
C ALA A 369 -8.74 24.12 -15.86
N VAL A 370 -7.65 24.47 -16.54
CA VAL A 370 -6.70 23.48 -17.08
C VAL A 370 -5.92 22.78 -15.97
N ALA A 371 -5.44 23.52 -14.96
CA ALA A 371 -4.80 22.91 -13.81
C ALA A 371 -5.77 21.95 -13.07
N ALA A 372 -7.02 22.37 -12.87
CA ALA A 372 -8.06 21.52 -12.28
C ALA A 372 -8.31 20.24 -13.12
N LEU A 373 -8.30 20.34 -14.45
CA LEU A 373 -8.39 19.17 -15.34
C LEU A 373 -7.22 18.22 -15.12
N PHE A 374 -5.98 18.73 -15.02
CA PHE A 374 -4.79 17.92 -14.77
C PHE A 374 -4.86 17.18 -13.42
N TYR A 375 -5.45 17.79 -12.39
CA TYR A 375 -5.69 17.13 -11.10
C TYR A 375 -6.99 16.29 -11.07
N GLY A 376 -7.63 16.05 -12.21
CA GLY A 376 -8.84 15.23 -12.31
C GLY A 376 -10.10 15.86 -11.71
N GLN A 377 -10.10 17.18 -11.53
CA GLN A 377 -11.20 17.95 -10.94
C GLN A 377 -12.08 18.63 -11.99
N ALA A 378 -11.79 18.46 -13.28
CA ALA A 378 -12.60 18.94 -14.39
C ALA A 378 -12.69 17.92 -15.52
N THR A 379 -13.76 17.99 -16.30
CA THR A 379 -13.98 17.14 -17.47
C THR A 379 -13.29 17.76 -18.69
N ALA A 380 -12.71 16.91 -19.55
CA ALA A 380 -12.23 17.30 -20.87
C ALA A 380 -13.34 17.13 -21.91
N SER A 381 -13.53 18.13 -22.77
CA SER A 381 -14.31 17.97 -23.99
C SER A 381 -13.53 17.17 -25.04
N SER A 382 -14.19 16.73 -26.11
CA SER A 382 -13.49 16.09 -27.25
C SER A 382 -12.45 17.01 -27.89
N GLU A 383 -12.73 18.31 -27.96
CA GLU A 383 -11.78 19.32 -28.44
C GLU A 383 -10.59 19.48 -27.49
N ASP A 384 -10.81 19.46 -26.17
CA ASP A 384 -9.72 19.47 -25.18
C ASP A 384 -8.79 18.26 -25.37
N VAL A 385 -9.36 17.07 -25.60
CA VAL A 385 -8.57 15.83 -25.80
C VAL A 385 -7.71 15.94 -27.05
N GLU A 386 -8.25 16.47 -28.15
CA GLU A 386 -7.50 16.70 -29.39
C GLU A 386 -6.33 17.65 -29.17
N LYS A 387 -6.59 18.82 -28.58
CA LYS A 387 -5.56 19.83 -28.32
C LYS A 387 -4.53 19.36 -27.30
N LEU A 388 -4.94 18.62 -26.26
CA LEU A 388 -4.00 18.03 -25.29
C LEU A 388 -3.12 16.96 -25.93
N SER A 389 -3.68 16.14 -26.81
CA SER A 389 -2.93 15.14 -27.58
C SER A 389 -1.87 15.81 -28.45
N GLU A 390 -2.22 16.89 -29.15
CA GLU A 390 -1.31 17.66 -30.00
C GLU A 390 -0.19 18.32 -29.20
N ILE A 391 -0.53 19.14 -28.20
CA ILE A 391 0.47 19.96 -27.50
C ILE A 391 1.39 19.12 -26.60
N LEU A 392 0.90 18.01 -26.05
CA LEU A 392 1.68 17.13 -25.17
C LEU A 392 2.32 15.96 -25.91
N ASP A 393 2.01 15.77 -27.21
CA ASP A 393 2.51 14.66 -28.03
C ASP A 393 2.16 13.29 -27.42
N LEU A 394 0.88 13.14 -27.07
CA LEU A 394 0.32 11.96 -26.41
C LEU A 394 -0.72 11.28 -27.31
N PRO A 395 -0.82 9.94 -27.33
CA PRO A 395 -1.79 9.25 -28.19
C PRO A 395 -3.24 9.64 -27.86
N LYS A 396 -3.96 10.17 -28.87
CA LYS A 396 -5.33 10.67 -28.74
C LYS A 396 -6.27 9.62 -28.17
N GLU A 397 -6.21 8.39 -28.69
CA GLU A 397 -7.10 7.30 -28.28
C GLU A 397 -6.91 6.94 -26.80
N ALA A 398 -5.66 6.93 -26.33
CA ALA A 398 -5.33 6.64 -24.94
C ALA A 398 -5.80 7.75 -23.99
N LEU A 399 -5.70 9.02 -24.42
CA LEU A 399 -6.21 10.17 -23.68
C LEU A 399 -7.74 10.18 -23.65
N ALA A 400 -8.40 9.95 -24.78
CA ALA A 400 -9.85 9.93 -24.90
C ALA A 400 -10.49 8.89 -23.98
N ALA A 401 -9.92 7.69 -23.91
CA ALA A 401 -10.39 6.60 -23.05
C ALA A 401 -10.37 6.96 -21.55
N GLN A 402 -9.51 7.88 -21.14
CA GLN A 402 -9.31 8.24 -19.72
C GLN A 402 -9.96 9.57 -19.33
N LEU A 403 -10.02 10.55 -20.25
CA LEU A 403 -10.41 11.94 -19.94
C LEU A 403 -11.89 12.27 -20.21
N THR A 404 -12.59 11.46 -20.99
CA THR A 404 -13.97 11.76 -21.43
C THR A 404 -15.05 11.32 -20.43
N GLY A 405 -14.68 10.54 -19.41
CA GLY A 405 -15.58 10.17 -18.31
C GLY A 405 -15.93 11.35 -17.38
N PHE A 406 -16.83 11.10 -16.43
CA PHE A 406 -17.17 12.09 -15.40
C PHE A 406 -16.14 12.05 -14.25
N PRO A 407 -15.60 13.19 -13.82
CA PRO A 407 -14.58 13.23 -12.77
C PRO A 407 -15.16 12.98 -11.38
N ASN A 408 -14.47 12.18 -10.58
CA ASN A 408 -14.72 12.00 -9.15
C ASN A 408 -14.02 13.12 -8.36
N ARG A 409 -14.65 14.30 -8.32
CA ARG A 409 -14.08 15.51 -7.70
C ARG A 409 -13.94 15.38 -6.18
N GLY A 410 -13.00 16.14 -5.61
CA GLY A 410 -12.77 16.23 -4.16
C GLY A 410 -11.71 15.27 -3.61
N GLN A 411 -11.04 14.51 -4.47
CA GLN A 411 -10.02 13.51 -4.08
C GLN A 411 -8.58 14.00 -4.23
N ALA A 412 -8.35 15.18 -4.83
CA ALA A 412 -7.01 15.66 -5.16
C ALA A 412 -6.09 15.94 -3.96
N GLY A 413 -6.64 16.11 -2.75
CA GLY A 413 -5.85 16.41 -1.56
C GLY A 413 -6.62 16.25 -0.24
N PRO A 414 -5.92 16.29 0.90
CA PRO A 414 -6.51 16.06 2.22
C PRO A 414 -7.30 17.26 2.79
N MET A 415 -8.20 16.92 3.72
CA MET A 415 -9.29 17.65 4.37
C MET A 415 -9.31 18.08 5.86
N PRO A 416 -8.28 18.56 6.54
CA PRO A 416 -7.86 19.92 6.25
C PRO A 416 -6.65 19.89 5.33
N PRO A 417 -6.47 20.94 4.52
CA PRO A 417 -5.31 21.03 3.67
C PRO A 417 -4.05 21.05 4.53
N THR A 418 -3.06 20.27 4.15
CA THR A 418 -1.75 20.25 4.83
C THR A 418 -0.71 21.10 4.10
N GLU A 419 -0.94 21.39 2.82
CA GLU A 419 -0.08 22.26 2.03
C GLU A 419 -0.34 23.73 2.45
N PRO A 420 0.68 24.49 2.86
CA PRO A 420 0.50 25.83 3.42
C PRO A 420 -0.27 26.81 2.53
N LEU A 421 -0.06 26.84 1.22
CA LEU A 421 -0.76 27.75 0.31
C LEU A 421 -2.26 27.43 0.27
N ILE A 422 -2.65 26.17 0.10
CA ILE A 422 -4.06 25.73 0.10
C ILE A 422 -4.68 25.96 1.49
N TYR A 423 -3.93 25.74 2.57
CA TYR A 423 -4.41 25.98 3.92
C TYR A 423 -4.82 27.44 4.15
N ARG A 424 -4.12 28.43 3.55
CA ARG A 424 -4.52 29.84 3.65
C ARG A 424 -5.89 30.13 3.04
N LEU A 425 -6.26 29.46 1.95
CA LEU A 425 -7.59 29.59 1.36
C LEU A 425 -8.67 29.01 2.29
N TYR A 426 -8.38 27.87 2.92
CA TYR A 426 -9.25 27.29 3.94
C TYR A 426 -9.39 28.21 5.17
N GLU A 427 -8.29 28.81 5.63
CA GLU A 427 -8.26 29.77 6.75
C GLU A 427 -9.08 31.04 6.44
N ILE A 428 -9.06 31.54 5.21
CA ILE A 428 -9.94 32.64 4.76
C ILE A 428 -11.41 32.23 4.89
N VAL A 429 -11.78 31.03 4.44
CA VAL A 429 -13.16 30.53 4.59
C VAL A 429 -13.55 30.40 6.07
N GLN A 430 -12.66 29.88 6.90
CA GLN A 430 -12.90 29.73 8.34
C GLN A 430 -13.13 31.09 9.03
N ASN A 431 -12.34 32.11 8.69
CA ASN A 431 -12.40 33.41 9.35
C ASN A 431 -13.48 34.34 8.78
N TYR A 432 -13.68 34.32 7.46
CA TYR A 432 -14.57 35.26 6.76
C TYR A 432 -15.89 34.62 6.30
N GLY A 433 -16.10 33.32 6.47
CA GLY A 433 -17.28 32.61 5.96
C GLY A 433 -18.61 33.24 6.37
N TYR A 434 -18.76 33.59 7.66
CA TYR A 434 -19.97 34.26 8.15
C TYR A 434 -20.08 35.72 7.69
N ALA A 435 -18.96 36.42 7.53
CA ALA A 435 -18.95 37.78 6.98
C ALA A 435 -19.43 37.78 5.52
N TYR A 436 -18.91 36.85 4.69
CA TYR A 436 -19.40 36.65 3.33
C TYR A 436 -20.89 36.31 3.31
N LYS A 437 -21.34 35.38 4.16
CA LYS A 437 -22.76 35.00 4.25
C LYS A 437 -23.65 36.22 4.52
N ALA A 438 -23.31 37.05 5.50
CA ALA A 438 -24.10 38.23 5.86
C ALA A 438 -24.21 39.23 4.71
N ILE A 439 -23.08 39.64 4.13
CA ILE A 439 -23.04 40.62 3.03
C ILE A 439 -23.74 40.09 1.77
N LEU A 440 -23.58 38.79 1.46
CA LEU A 440 -24.30 38.17 0.34
C LEU A 440 -25.81 38.15 0.59
N ASN A 441 -26.24 37.87 1.82
CA ASN A 441 -27.66 37.91 2.16
C ASN A 441 -28.26 39.32 2.05
N GLU A 442 -27.54 40.36 2.49
CA GLU A 442 -27.99 41.75 2.33
C GLU A 442 -28.11 42.17 0.86
N LYS A 443 -27.19 41.73 0.01
CA LYS A 443 -27.16 42.14 -1.41
C LYS A 443 -28.08 41.34 -2.31
N PHE A 444 -28.26 40.04 -2.04
CA PHE A 444 -28.90 39.11 -2.98
C PHE A 444 -30.08 38.32 -2.38
N GLY A 445 -30.36 38.49 -1.08
CA GLY A 445 -31.43 37.78 -0.37
C GLY A 445 -31.00 36.40 0.15
N ASP A 446 -31.96 35.52 0.40
CA ASP A 446 -31.69 34.16 0.90
C ASP A 446 -31.35 33.19 -0.25
N GLY A 447 -30.21 32.53 -0.15
CA GLY A 447 -29.64 31.73 -1.24
C GLY A 447 -28.14 31.47 -1.10
N ILE A 448 -27.53 31.01 -2.19
CA ILE A 448 -26.10 30.67 -2.26
C ILE A 448 -25.42 31.19 -3.52
N MET A 449 -24.11 31.45 -3.42
CA MET A 449 -23.24 31.56 -4.59
C MET A 449 -22.88 30.15 -5.08
N SER A 450 -23.30 29.79 -6.28
CA SER A 450 -23.03 28.48 -6.87
C SER A 450 -21.53 28.24 -7.08
N ALA A 451 -21.08 27.02 -6.75
CA ALA A 451 -19.75 26.49 -7.10
C ALA A 451 -19.76 25.58 -8.36
N ILE A 452 -20.91 25.45 -9.05
CA ILE A 452 -21.08 24.66 -10.28
C ILE A 452 -21.18 25.57 -11.52
N CYS A 453 -22.19 26.45 -11.55
CA CYS A 453 -22.24 27.57 -12.49
C CYS A 453 -21.32 28.68 -11.96
N PHE A 454 -20.02 28.49 -12.20
CA PHE A 454 -18.94 29.17 -11.51
C PHE A 454 -17.70 29.31 -12.41
N SER A 455 -16.91 30.37 -12.17
CA SER A 455 -15.58 30.57 -12.75
C SER A 455 -14.65 31.20 -11.72
N THR A 456 -13.35 30.91 -11.85
CA THR A 456 -12.29 31.49 -11.01
C THR A 456 -11.03 31.81 -11.82
N THR A 457 -10.32 32.86 -11.42
CA THR A 457 -9.05 33.31 -12.01
C THR A 457 -8.03 33.63 -10.92
N VAL A 458 -6.75 33.63 -11.31
CA VAL A 458 -5.63 34.07 -10.49
C VAL A 458 -4.87 35.12 -11.28
N GLU A 459 -4.65 36.26 -10.66
CA GLU A 459 -3.93 37.40 -11.24
C GLU A 459 -2.81 37.83 -10.29
N LYS A 460 -1.73 38.36 -10.86
CA LYS A 460 -0.64 38.98 -10.11
C LYS A 460 -0.76 40.49 -10.23
N GLU A 461 -0.92 41.15 -9.11
CA GLU A 461 -0.82 42.62 -9.02
C GLU A 461 0.49 43.01 -8.34
N VAL A 462 0.96 44.23 -8.58
CA VAL A 462 2.13 44.79 -7.90
C VAL A 462 1.72 46.15 -7.37
N ASP A 463 1.87 46.34 -6.06
CA ASP A 463 1.50 47.60 -5.42
C ASP A 463 2.52 48.71 -5.70
N GLU A 464 2.20 49.93 -5.26
CA GLU A 464 3.07 51.10 -5.42
C GLU A 464 4.43 50.93 -4.72
N ALA A 465 4.53 50.06 -3.71
CA ALA A 465 5.77 49.73 -3.01
C ALA A 465 6.58 48.62 -3.72
N GLY A 466 6.08 48.08 -4.83
CA GLY A 466 6.72 47.01 -5.60
C GLY A 466 6.46 45.61 -5.05
N SER A 467 5.59 45.45 -4.06
CA SER A 467 5.26 44.14 -3.49
C SER A 467 4.25 43.40 -4.38
N PRO A 468 4.48 42.12 -4.70
CA PRO A 468 3.54 41.34 -5.48
C PRO A 468 2.37 40.85 -4.62
N TRP A 469 1.16 40.97 -5.16
CA TRP A 469 -0.09 40.50 -4.58
C TRP A 469 -0.71 39.43 -5.48
N VAL A 470 -1.34 38.43 -4.86
CA VAL A 470 -2.13 37.41 -5.55
C VAL A 470 -3.59 37.76 -5.43
N VAL A 471 -4.25 37.98 -6.56
CA VAL A 471 -5.68 38.26 -6.63
C VAL A 471 -6.39 37.00 -7.11
N ILE A 472 -7.30 36.48 -6.28
CA ILE A 472 -8.15 35.34 -6.63
C ILE A 472 -9.59 35.85 -6.76
N THR A 473 -10.16 35.73 -7.95
CA THR A 473 -11.53 36.15 -8.23
C THR A 473 -12.46 34.95 -8.21
N LEU A 474 -13.47 34.96 -7.33
CA LEU A 474 -14.53 33.94 -7.27
C LEU A 474 -15.82 34.51 -7.87
N LYS A 475 -16.27 33.96 -9.01
CA LYS A 475 -17.47 34.43 -9.71
C LYS A 475 -18.47 33.28 -9.88
N GLY A 476 -19.46 33.23 -8.99
CA GLY A 476 -20.55 32.24 -9.03
C GLY A 476 -21.91 32.86 -9.33
N LYS A 477 -22.77 32.11 -10.01
CA LYS A 477 -24.18 32.49 -10.18
C LYS A 477 -24.91 32.48 -8.83
N TRP A 478 -25.70 33.51 -8.53
CA TRP A 478 -26.56 33.52 -7.34
C TRP A 478 -27.79 32.61 -7.55
N LEU A 479 -28.08 31.77 -6.56
CA LEU A 479 -29.22 30.84 -6.57
C LEU A 479 -30.09 31.09 -5.34
N PRO A 480 -31.26 31.74 -5.47
CA PRO A 480 -32.19 31.91 -4.36
C PRO A 480 -32.84 30.58 -3.98
N PHE A 481 -33.13 30.38 -2.69
CA PHE A 481 -33.90 29.21 -2.26
C PHE A 481 -35.34 29.30 -2.74
N SER A 482 -35.87 28.16 -3.20
CA SER A 482 -37.28 28.08 -3.60
C SER A 482 -38.19 28.09 -2.38
N ARG A 483 -39.31 28.79 -2.49
CA ARG A 483 -40.41 28.67 -1.53
C ARG A 483 -41.37 27.60 -2.04
N PHE A 484 -41.46 26.48 -1.33
CA PHE A 484 -42.35 25.37 -1.66
C PHE A 484 -43.07 24.86 -0.42
#